data_AF-A0A316QJ94-F1
#
_entry.id   AF-A0A316QJ94-F1
#
_cell.length_a   1.000
_cell.length_b   1.000
_cell.length_c   1.000
_cell.angle_alpha   90.00
_cell.angle_beta   90.00
_cell.angle_gamma   90.00
#
_symmetry.space_group_name_H-M   'P 1'
#
loop_
_entity.id
_entity.type
_entity.pdbx_description
1 polymer ?
#
loop_
_entity_poly.entity_id
_entity_poly.type
_entity_poly.pdbx_seq_one_letter_code
_entity_poly.pdbx_strand_id
1 'polypeptide(L)'
;MKTIEELMKIPYRLEVVEDVSEGGYVVSFPDLKGCITCGKTIEAAIAAATDAKREWFRVALENGYEIPLPASDEAYSGQFKLRLPKSLHRQLAEHAKREGISMNQYCLYLLTRNDAARSMDNK
;
A
#
# COMPACT_ATOMS: atom_id res chain seq x y z
N MET A 1 -23.75 7.97 11.80
CA MET A 1 -22.79 6.97 12.33
C MET A 1 -22.76 5.84 11.30
N LYS A 2 -21.59 5.49 10.74
CA LYS A 2 -21.51 4.43 9.72
C LYS A 2 -21.87 3.09 10.38
N THR A 3 -22.72 2.28 9.75
CA THR A 3 -23.04 0.93 10.29
C THR A 3 -21.95 -0.07 9.92
N ILE A 4 -21.89 -1.19 10.66
CA ILE A 4 -20.94 -2.28 10.36
C ILE A 4 -21.18 -2.81 8.94
N GLU A 5 -22.44 -2.89 8.50
CA GLU A 5 -22.83 -3.35 7.17
C GLU A 5 -22.32 -2.44 6.05
N GLU A 6 -22.27 -1.12 6.29
CA GLU A 6 -21.70 -0.16 5.34
C GLU A 6 -20.18 -0.30 5.25
N LEU A 7 -19.50 -0.47 6.39
CA LEU A 7 -18.04 -0.66 6.44
C LEU A 7 -17.60 -1.98 5.80
N MET A 8 -18.38 -3.05 5.95
CA MET A 8 -18.09 -4.34 5.35
C MET A 8 -18.10 -4.32 3.81
N LYS A 9 -18.85 -3.39 3.19
CA LYS A 9 -18.90 -3.19 1.73
C LYS A 9 -17.66 -2.48 1.17
N ILE A 10 -16.84 -1.87 2.03
CA ILE A 10 -15.61 -1.20 1.58
C ILE A 10 -14.59 -2.28 1.14
N PRO A 11 -14.02 -2.16 -0.07
CA PRO A 11 -13.17 -3.18 -0.68
C PRO A 11 -11.74 -3.11 -0.14
N TYR A 12 -11.55 -3.48 1.12
CA TYR A 12 -10.23 -3.67 1.71
C TYR A 12 -9.50 -4.84 1.04
N ARG A 13 -8.23 -4.63 0.69
CA ARG A 13 -7.36 -5.66 0.13
C ARG A 13 -7.11 -6.77 1.16
N LEU A 14 -7.32 -8.01 0.75
CA LEU A 14 -6.98 -9.21 1.51
C LEU A 14 -5.66 -9.78 0.96
N GLU A 15 -4.66 -9.90 1.82
CA GLU A 15 -3.42 -10.62 1.50
C GLU A 15 -3.50 -12.03 2.04
N VAL A 16 -3.10 -13.01 1.22
CA VAL A 16 -3.04 -14.43 1.58
C VAL A 16 -1.61 -14.90 1.35
N VAL A 17 -0.99 -15.44 2.38
CA VAL A 17 0.38 -15.95 2.36
C VAL A 17 0.37 -17.38 2.88
N GLU A 18 1.00 -18.30 2.16
CA GLU A 18 1.16 -19.67 2.63
C GLU A 18 2.15 -19.71 3.80
N ASP A 19 1.75 -20.37 4.89
CA ASP A 19 2.66 -20.63 6.00
C ASP A 19 3.37 -21.96 5.76
N VAL A 20 4.57 -21.87 5.18
CA VAL A 20 5.40 -23.05 4.87
C VAL A 20 5.94 -23.71 6.15
N SER A 21 5.98 -22.97 7.27
CA SER A 21 6.57 -23.45 8.52
C SER A 21 5.59 -24.27 9.36
N GLU A 22 4.36 -23.78 9.51
CA GLU A 22 3.31 -24.46 10.28
C GLU A 22 2.29 -25.22 9.39
N GLY A 23 2.32 -24.96 8.08
CA GLY A 23 1.34 -25.44 7.12
C GLY A 23 0.04 -24.63 7.15
N GLY A 24 -0.56 -24.40 5.99
CA GLY A 24 -1.79 -23.63 5.83
C GLY A 24 -1.54 -22.20 5.36
N TYR A 25 -2.39 -21.26 5.75
CA TYR A 25 -2.42 -19.91 5.21
C TYR A 25 -2.59 -18.87 6.31
N VAL A 26 -1.78 -17.83 6.26
CA VAL A 26 -1.98 -16.59 7.01
C VAL A 26 -2.65 -15.57 6.10
N VAL A 27 -3.66 -14.89 6.62
CA VAL A 27 -4.42 -13.89 5.88
C VAL A 27 -4.56 -12.62 6.67
N SER A 28 -4.53 -11.47 5.99
CA SER A 28 -4.58 -10.18 6.65
C SER A 28 -5.20 -9.09 5.78
N PHE A 29 -5.71 -8.04 6.44
CA PHE A 29 -6.09 -6.79 5.79
C PHE A 29 -5.05 -5.72 6.15
N PRO A 30 -4.10 -5.38 5.26
CA PRO A 30 -2.99 -4.49 5.59
C PRO A 30 -3.40 -3.10 6.06
N ASP A 31 -4.49 -2.57 5.50
CA ASP A 31 -5.04 -1.28 5.87
C ASP A 31 -5.68 -1.31 7.28
N LEU A 32 -6.15 -2.49 7.73
CA LEU A 32 -6.71 -2.72 9.06
C LEU A 32 -5.66 -3.35 9.96
N LYS A 33 -4.71 -2.54 10.45
CA LYS A 33 -3.59 -3.01 11.29
C LYS A 33 -4.08 -3.92 12.43
N GLY A 34 -3.48 -5.10 12.52
CA GLY A 34 -3.82 -6.13 13.51
C GLY A 34 -4.96 -7.06 13.12
N CYS A 35 -5.65 -6.84 11.99
CA CYS A 35 -6.63 -7.77 11.46
C CYS A 35 -5.93 -8.89 10.67
N ILE A 36 -5.46 -9.90 11.41
CA ILE A 36 -4.70 -11.05 10.92
C ILE A 36 -5.32 -12.33 11.47
N THR A 37 -5.43 -13.37 10.64
CA THR A 37 -5.86 -14.70 11.07
C THR A 37 -5.18 -15.78 10.23
N CYS A 38 -5.39 -17.04 10.57
CA CYS A 38 -4.83 -18.18 9.86
C CYS A 38 -5.89 -19.27 9.63
N GLY A 39 -5.63 -20.14 8.66
CA GLY A 39 -6.49 -21.28 8.36
C GLY A 39 -5.74 -22.39 7.64
N LYS A 40 -6.15 -23.64 7.84
CA LYS A 40 -5.52 -24.81 7.21
C LYS A 40 -5.76 -24.88 5.70
N THR A 41 -6.85 -24.28 5.23
CA THR A 41 -7.19 -24.17 3.80
C THR A 41 -7.44 -22.70 3.46
N ILE A 42 -7.32 -22.36 2.18
CA ILE A 42 -7.55 -21.01 1.68
C ILE A 42 -8.97 -20.55 2.04
N GLU A 43 -9.97 -21.40 1.81
CA GLU A 43 -11.38 -21.09 2.06
C GLU A 43 -11.64 -20.83 3.54
N ALA A 44 -11.05 -21.63 4.43
CA ALA A 44 -11.20 -21.46 5.87
C ALA A 44 -10.52 -20.18 6.36
N ALA A 45 -9.34 -19.86 5.82
CA ALA A 45 -8.64 -18.63 6.14
C ALA A 45 -9.43 -17.40 5.69
N ILE A 46 -9.97 -17.38 4.46
CA ILE A 46 -10.78 -16.28 3.94
C ILE A 46 -12.07 -16.09 4.76
N ALA A 47 -12.74 -17.17 5.15
CA ALA A 47 -13.92 -17.10 6.02
C ALA A 47 -13.56 -16.47 7.38
N ALA A 48 -12.50 -16.96 8.02
CA ALA A 48 -12.00 -16.42 9.28
C ALA A 48 -11.59 -14.94 9.15
N ALA A 49 -11.01 -14.53 8.01
CA ALA A 49 -10.64 -13.14 7.76
C ALA A 49 -11.87 -12.24 7.71
N THR A 50 -12.95 -12.71 7.08
CA THR A 50 -14.20 -11.94 6.97
C THR A 50 -14.82 -11.70 8.35
N ASP A 51 -14.77 -12.70 9.23
CA ASP A 51 -15.23 -12.57 10.61
C ASP A 51 -14.32 -11.65 11.42
N ALA A 52 -13.00 -11.80 11.29
CA ALA A 52 -12.02 -10.92 11.92
C ALA A 52 -12.19 -9.45 11.50
N LYS A 53 -12.50 -9.18 10.23
CA LYS A 53 -12.78 -7.84 9.70
C LYS A 53 -14.03 -7.23 10.35
N ARG A 54 -15.09 -8.02 10.49
CA ARG A 54 -16.33 -7.58 11.16
C ARG A 54 -16.07 -7.21 12.61
N GLU A 55 -15.34 -8.07 13.32
CA GLU A 55 -15.00 -7.86 14.72
C GLU A 55 -14.10 -6.64 14.92
N TRP A 56 -13.12 -6.46 14.03
CA TRP A 56 -12.26 -5.28 14.01
C TRP A 56 -13.09 -3.99 13.92
N PHE A 57 -14.08 -3.92 13.02
CA PHE A 57 -14.96 -2.75 12.92
C PHE A 57 -15.83 -2.55 14.15
N ARG A 58 -16.35 -3.64 14.75
CA ARG A 58 -17.14 -3.57 15.98
C ARG A 58 -16.34 -2.90 17.09
N VAL A 59 -15.13 -3.40 17.35
CA VAL A 59 -14.22 -2.87 18.37
C VAL A 59 -13.82 -1.42 18.05
N ALA A 60 -13.54 -1.10 16.77
CA ALA A 60 -13.19 0.26 16.37
C ALA A 60 -14.34 1.24 16.62
N LEU A 61 -15.58 0.88 16.29
CA LEU A 61 -16.76 1.71 16.55
C LEU A 61 -17.06 1.87 18.03
N GLU A 62 -16.96 0.79 18.82
CA GLU A 62 -17.20 0.82 20.28
C GLU A 62 -16.21 1.71 21.02
N ASN A 63 -14.95 1.71 20.59
CA ASN A 63 -13.90 2.51 21.21
C ASN A 63 -13.72 3.90 20.55
N GLY A 64 -14.52 4.22 19.52
CA GLY A 64 -14.43 5.48 18.79
C GLY A 64 -13.13 5.67 18.01
N TYR A 65 -12.49 4.58 17.58
CA TYR A 65 -11.28 4.65 16.75
C TYR A 65 -11.59 5.09 15.33
N GLU A 66 -10.65 5.82 14.73
CA GLU A 66 -10.71 6.15 13.31
C GLU A 66 -10.51 4.89 12.47
N ILE A 67 -11.44 4.66 11.54
CA ILE A 67 -11.38 3.52 10.62
C ILE A 67 -10.61 3.96 9.37
N PRO A 68 -9.40 3.42 9.13
CA PRO A 68 -8.62 3.79 7.96
C PRO A 68 -9.33 3.28 6.71
N LEU A 69 -9.46 4.11 5.69
CA LEU A 69 -9.97 3.68 4.38
C LEU A 69 -8.84 2.99 3.59
N PRO A 70 -9.18 2.09 2.66
CA PRO A 70 -8.18 1.51 1.75
C PRO A 70 -7.39 2.63 1.08
N ALA A 71 -6.06 2.48 0.99
CA ALA A 71 -5.24 3.45 0.30
C ALA A 71 -5.66 3.57 -1.18
N SER A 72 -6.07 4.77 -1.59
CA SER A 72 -6.25 5.12 -3.01
C SER A 72 -5.11 6.03 -3.46
N ASP A 73 -4.88 6.09 -4.77
CA ASP A 73 -3.90 7.02 -5.36
C ASP A 73 -4.21 8.47 -4.97
N GLU A 74 -5.48 8.79 -4.74
CA GLU A 74 -5.96 10.11 -4.31
C GLU A 74 -5.43 10.53 -2.93
N ALA A 75 -5.00 9.57 -2.10
CA ALA A 75 -4.37 9.85 -0.81
C ALA A 75 -2.93 10.38 -0.95
N TYR A 76 -2.30 10.25 -2.12
CA TYR A 76 -0.93 10.67 -2.37
C TYR A 76 -0.89 11.97 -3.17
N SER A 77 -0.18 12.98 -2.66
CA SER A 77 -0.08 14.29 -3.32
C SER A 77 0.78 14.28 -4.59
N GLY A 78 1.54 13.21 -4.82
CA GLY A 78 2.60 13.14 -5.83
C GLY A 78 3.79 14.09 -5.56
N GLN A 79 3.79 14.80 -4.43
CA GLN A 79 4.79 15.81 -4.09
C GLN A 79 5.57 15.39 -2.84
N PHE A 80 6.89 15.37 -2.97
CA PHE A 80 7.79 15.14 -1.84
C PHE A 80 9.05 15.98 -2.00
N LYS A 81 9.56 16.52 -0.89
CA LYS A 81 10.78 17.34 -0.87
C LYS A 81 11.98 16.45 -0.54
N LEU A 82 13.00 16.50 -1.39
CA LEU A 82 14.26 15.79 -1.16
C LEU A 82 15.36 16.76 -0.73
N ARG A 83 16.25 16.29 0.15
CA ARG A 83 17.55 16.91 0.41
C ARG A 83 18.60 16.15 -0.38
N LEU A 84 19.29 16.85 -1.28
CA LEU A 84 20.29 16.25 -2.17
C LEU A 84 21.68 16.81 -1.87
N PRO A 85 22.75 15.99 -2.00
CA PRO A 85 24.11 16.52 -2.06
C PRO A 85 24.24 17.57 -3.18
N LYS A 86 25.01 18.64 -2.93
CA LYS A 86 25.19 19.74 -3.90
C LYS A 86 25.71 19.26 -5.25
N SER A 87 26.60 18.27 -5.24
CA SER A 87 27.16 17.65 -6.44
C SER A 87 26.09 16.98 -7.31
N LEU A 88 25.18 16.22 -6.70
CA LEU A 88 24.08 15.55 -7.39
C LEU A 88 23.08 16.57 -7.95
N HIS A 89 22.70 17.58 -7.15
CA HIS A 89 21.82 18.65 -7.62
C HIS A 89 22.40 19.36 -8.85
N ARG A 90 23.70 19.69 -8.83
CA ARG A 90 24.38 20.31 -9.99
C ARG A 90 24.28 19.44 -11.23
N GLN A 91 24.57 18.14 -11.12
CA GLN A 91 24.50 17.22 -12.25
C GLN A 91 23.09 17.16 -12.84
N LEU A 92 22.06 17.01 -12.01
CA LEU A 92 20.66 16.96 -12.46
C LEU A 92 20.25 18.27 -13.16
N ALA A 93 20.64 19.42 -12.62
CA ALA A 93 20.33 20.73 -13.22
C ALA A 93 21.04 20.93 -14.58
N GLU A 94 22.31 20.55 -14.69
CA GLU A 94 23.07 20.64 -15.95
C GLU A 94 22.50 19.71 -17.02
N HIS A 95 22.06 18.51 -16.65
CA HIS A 95 21.45 17.57 -17.59
C HIS A 95 20.08 18.06 -18.06
N ALA A 96 19.23 18.51 -17.15
CA ALA A 96 17.92 19.08 -17.48
C ALA A 96 18.06 20.28 -18.44
N LYS A 97 19.06 21.14 -18.20
CA LYS A 97 19.37 22.26 -19.09
C LYS A 97 19.80 21.82 -20.49
N ARG A 98 20.62 20.76 -20.61
CA ARG A 98 21.04 20.20 -21.90
C ARG A 98 19.86 19.62 -22.70
N GLU A 99 18.90 19.00 -22.02
CA GLU A 99 17.67 18.48 -22.60
C GLU A 99 16.62 19.58 -22.89
N GLY A 100 16.85 20.81 -22.43
CA GLY A 100 15.91 21.92 -22.62
C GLY A 100 14.62 21.82 -21.78
N ILE A 101 14.63 21.06 -20.69
CA ILE A 101 13.46 20.83 -19.82
C ILE A 101 13.71 21.29 -18.38
N SER A 102 12.62 21.38 -17.60
CA SER A 102 12.75 21.65 -16.16
C SER A 102 13.44 20.49 -15.44
N MET A 103 14.16 20.79 -14.35
CA MET A 103 14.80 19.74 -13.54
C MET A 103 13.77 18.76 -12.96
N ASN A 104 12.56 19.22 -12.60
CA ASN A 104 11.49 18.33 -12.14
C ASN A 104 11.08 17.33 -13.22
N GLN A 105 10.95 17.78 -14.47
CA GLN A 105 10.60 16.89 -15.59
C GLN A 105 11.75 15.94 -15.93
N TYR A 106 13.00 16.38 -15.82
CA TYR A 106 14.15 15.51 -15.95
C TYR A 106 14.18 14.43 -14.87
N CYS A 107 13.92 14.79 -13.60
CA CYS A 107 13.78 13.83 -12.51
C CYS A 107 12.63 12.85 -12.75
N LEU A 108 11.46 13.32 -13.22
CA LEU A 108 10.34 12.45 -13.56
C LEU A 108 10.73 11.43 -14.64
N TYR A 109 11.36 11.88 -15.72
CA TYR A 109 11.86 11.00 -16.78
C TYR A 109 12.80 9.91 -16.22
N LEU A 110 13.75 10.29 -15.38
CA LEU A 110 14.68 9.33 -14.76
C LEU A 110 13.96 8.33 -13.85
N LEU A 111 12.98 8.78 -13.06
CA LEU A 111 12.18 7.93 -12.17
C LEU A 111 11.36 6.92 -12.98
N THR A 112 10.63 7.37 -14.00
CA THR A 112 9.82 6.50 -14.87
C THR A 112 10.69 5.46 -15.58
N ARG A 113 11.84 5.87 -16.12
CA ARG A 113 12.75 4.95 -16.82
C ARG A 113 13.31 3.87 -15.90
N ASN A 114 13.66 4.24 -14.66
CA ASN A 114 14.21 3.30 -13.69
C ASN A 114 13.14 2.34 -13.13
N ASP A 115 11.92 2.83 -12.89
CA ASP A 115 10.80 2.02 -12.42
C ASP A 115 10.39 0.94 -13.45
N ALA A 116 10.37 1.33 -14.74
CA ALA A 116 10.11 0.41 -15.83
C ALA A 116 11.16 -0.72 -15.90
N ALA A 117 12.44 -0.40 -15.72
CA ALA A 117 13.52 -1.39 -15.71
C ALA A 117 13.34 -2.40 -14.55
N ARG A 118 13.03 -1.93 -13.34
CA ARG A 118 12.81 -2.81 -12.17
C ARG A 118 11.57 -3.69 -12.31
N SER A 119 10.52 -3.18 -12.94
CA SER A 119 9.30 -3.95 -13.19
C SER A 119 9.52 -5.09 -14.18
N MET A 120 10.54 -4.99 -15.03
CA MET A 120 10.94 -6.07 -15.95
C MET A 120 11.80 -7.14 -15.26
N ASP A 121 12.61 -6.77 -14.26
CA ASP A 121 13.47 -7.70 -13.53
C ASP A 121 12.71 -8.59 -12.52
N ASN A 122 11.49 -8.20 -12.13
CA ASN A 122 10.63 -8.92 -11.19
C ASN A 122 9.59 -9.84 -11.88
N LYS A 123 9.71 -10.08 -13.19
CA LYS A 123 8.92 -11.06 -13.96
C LYS A 123 9.77 -12.27 -14.30
#